data_AF-D0LQC8-F1
#
_entry.id   AF-D0LQC8-F1
#
_cell.length_a   1.000
_cell.length_b   1.000
_cell.length_c   1.000
_cell.angle_alpha   90.00
_cell.angle_beta   90.00
_cell.angle_gamma   90.00
#
_symmetry.space_group_name_H-M   'P 1'
#
loop_
_entity.id
_entity.type
_entity.pdbx_description
1 polymer ?
#
loop_
_entity_poly.entity_id
_entity_poly.type
_entity_poly.pdbx_seq_one_letter_code
_entity_poly.pdbx_strand_id
1 'polypeptide(L)'
;MTQRVRAAVVAALSGCLLALVPASAAAEESPHLAEAREAMDSLEYERALKLLEKALASGDNDPAATREIHRALGEVQASLGRRAEAEVHFRQLLALDADADIGEGISPKIRIPFDAAQEYLATRGQVELRCDGDAAENQVAVRVDNDPVDIVAGARVFYRAADDPAGEPQMIEERGRGSQRLTLPSAGGVEFTCAAIDEYGNRLLEIGSWEQPLRMQESAPVVVSEETGSSTPIYGRWWLWGSAAVVAGGVGGYFGYQVSQDQAELDELNQNSAEHDFAEAEAVAERGERNALIANIAIGAAGVFAAASVIALIVDHESDEPQRDEGVSALSPMLLPGGGGFTVSLDF
;
A
#
# COMPACT_ATOMS: atom_id res chain seq x y z
N MET A 1 33.01 66.04 18.49
CA MET A 1 34.43 65.65 18.62
C MET A 1 34.45 64.19 19.07
N THR A 2 34.85 63.17 18.32
CA THR A 2 35.51 63.12 17.00
C THR A 2 35.30 61.70 16.48
N GLN A 3 34.73 61.62 15.29
CA GLN A 3 34.55 60.47 14.42
C GLN A 3 35.88 60.16 13.71
N ARG A 4 36.21 58.90 13.38
CA ARG A 4 36.79 58.41 12.10
C ARG A 4 37.64 57.12 12.20
N VAL A 5 37.19 56.13 11.41
CA VAL A 5 37.94 55.37 10.38
C VAL A 5 39.11 54.48 10.82
N ARG A 6 38.93 53.16 10.66
CA ARG A 6 39.85 52.31 9.88
C ARG A 6 39.09 51.21 9.15
N ALA A 7 39.19 51.27 7.83
CA ALA A 7 38.77 50.25 6.88
C ALA A 7 39.98 49.41 6.46
N ALA A 8 39.67 48.21 5.95
CA ALA A 8 40.31 47.52 4.83
C ALA A 8 41.32 46.36 5.09
N VAL A 9 41.03 45.27 4.34
CA VAL A 9 41.91 44.25 3.73
C VAL A 9 42.28 43.00 4.52
N VAL A 10 41.59 41.87 4.23
CA VAL A 10 42.11 40.55 3.77
C VAL A 10 40.87 39.79 3.23
N ALA A 11 40.48 39.74 1.95
CA ALA A 11 41.13 39.33 0.70
C ALA A 11 41.58 37.85 0.65
N ALA A 12 40.77 37.06 -0.08
CA ALA A 12 41.13 35.85 -0.85
C ALA A 12 41.44 34.54 -0.10
N LEU A 13 40.44 33.64 -0.03
CA LEU A 13 40.59 32.18 -0.13
C LEU A 13 39.21 31.50 -0.30
N SER A 14 38.41 31.96 -1.27
CA SER A 14 37.32 31.15 -1.83
C SER A 14 37.92 30.18 -2.84
N GLY A 15 38.66 29.19 -2.32
CA GLY A 15 39.13 28.07 -3.11
C GLY A 15 37.92 27.25 -3.57
N CYS A 16 37.71 27.17 -4.88
CA CYS A 16 36.77 26.26 -5.52
C CYS A 16 37.05 24.82 -5.06
N LEU A 17 36.30 24.35 -4.08
CA LEU A 17 36.16 22.93 -3.82
C LEU A 17 35.17 22.41 -4.89
N LEU A 18 35.70 22.14 -6.08
CA LEU A 18 35.03 21.31 -7.08
C LEU A 18 34.89 19.92 -6.45
N ALA A 19 33.77 19.69 -5.78
CA ALA A 19 33.35 18.36 -5.39
C ALA A 19 33.18 17.56 -6.68
N LEU A 20 34.12 16.65 -6.94
CA LEU A 20 33.98 15.60 -7.92
C LEU A 20 32.82 14.74 -7.42
N VAL A 21 31.59 15.07 -7.81
CA VAL A 21 30.44 14.20 -7.61
C VAL A 21 30.71 13.01 -8.54
N PRO A 22 30.92 11.80 -8.01
CA PRO A 22 31.05 10.63 -8.87
C PRO A 22 29.78 10.57 -9.72
N ALA A 23 29.96 10.52 -11.04
CA ALA A 23 28.87 10.23 -11.95
C ALA A 23 28.36 8.84 -11.57
N SER A 24 27.28 8.79 -10.78
CA SER A 24 26.51 7.56 -10.63
C SER A 24 26.29 7.04 -12.04
N ALA A 25 26.69 5.80 -12.29
CA ALA A 25 26.44 5.13 -13.55
C ALA A 25 24.93 5.13 -13.75
N ALA A 26 24.44 6.14 -14.47
CA ALA A 26 23.05 6.27 -14.82
C ALA A 26 22.72 5.01 -15.60
N ALA A 27 21.76 4.22 -15.09
CA ALA A 27 21.23 3.10 -15.83
C ALA A 27 20.93 3.59 -17.25
N GLU A 28 21.52 2.92 -18.24
CA GLU A 28 21.46 3.38 -19.62
C GLU A 28 19.99 3.39 -20.05
N GLU A 29 19.44 4.60 -20.20
CA GLU A 29 18.03 4.79 -20.49
C GLU A 29 17.66 4.07 -21.80
N SER A 30 16.54 3.37 -21.83
CA SER A 30 16.07 2.68 -23.03
C SER A 30 16.01 3.65 -24.22
N PRO A 31 16.66 3.36 -25.36
CA PRO A 31 16.67 4.26 -26.51
C PRO A 31 15.24 4.54 -27.02
N HIS A 32 14.32 3.60 -26.83
CA HIS A 32 12.92 3.76 -27.21
C HIS A 32 12.16 4.76 -26.32
N LEU A 33 12.52 4.91 -25.05
CA LEU A 33 11.90 5.91 -24.17
C LEU A 33 12.31 7.32 -24.59
N ALA A 34 13.61 7.53 -24.89
CA ALA A 34 14.11 8.80 -25.40
C ALA A 34 13.45 9.18 -26.75
N GLU A 35 13.36 8.24 -27.71
CA GLU A 35 12.67 8.47 -28.98
C GLU A 35 11.16 8.72 -28.80
N ALA A 36 10.52 8.06 -27.82
CA ALA A 36 9.12 8.27 -27.51
C ALA A 36 8.85 9.69 -27.01
N ARG A 37 9.71 10.21 -26.12
CA ARG A 37 9.62 11.60 -25.64
C ARG A 37 9.72 12.60 -26.80
N GLU A 38 10.69 12.41 -27.70
CA GLU A 38 10.83 13.26 -28.89
C GLU A 38 9.58 13.23 -29.78
N ALA A 39 8.98 12.05 -29.95
CA ALA A 39 7.72 11.91 -30.69
C ALA A 39 6.54 12.60 -29.98
N MET A 40 6.47 12.54 -28.65
CA MET A 40 5.45 13.26 -27.86
C MET A 40 5.61 14.78 -27.98
N ASP A 41 6.84 15.29 -27.88
CA ASP A 41 7.17 16.71 -28.05
C ASP A 41 6.80 17.21 -29.47
N SER A 42 6.91 16.33 -30.46
CA SER A 42 6.51 16.59 -31.85
C SER A 42 5.01 16.37 -32.11
N LEU A 43 4.21 16.04 -31.09
CA LEU A 43 2.79 15.70 -31.15
C LEU A 43 2.46 14.48 -32.04
N GLU A 44 3.43 13.60 -32.28
CA GLU A 44 3.30 12.35 -33.03
C GLU A 44 2.82 11.20 -32.12
N TYR A 45 1.65 11.34 -31.52
CA TYR A 45 1.16 10.44 -30.46
C TYR A 45 1.08 8.96 -30.86
N GLU A 46 0.69 8.63 -32.10
CA GLU A 46 0.65 7.24 -32.57
C GLU A 46 2.05 6.62 -32.72
N ARG A 47 3.05 7.44 -33.03
CA ARG A 47 4.45 7.00 -33.07
C ARG A 47 4.99 6.82 -31.66
N ALA A 48 4.74 7.80 -30.78
CA ALA A 48 5.11 7.73 -29.38
C ALA A 48 4.55 6.47 -28.72
N LEU A 49 3.27 6.14 -28.96
CA LEU A 49 2.65 4.93 -28.43
C LEU A 49 3.45 3.66 -28.81
N LYS A 50 3.79 3.49 -30.08
CA LYS A 50 4.54 2.31 -30.55
C LYS A 50 5.96 2.25 -29.97
N LEU A 51 6.58 3.40 -29.73
CA LEU A 51 7.91 3.47 -29.12
C LEU A 51 7.84 3.13 -27.63
N LEU A 52 6.83 3.62 -26.91
CA LEU A 52 6.59 3.28 -25.50
C LEU A 52 6.27 1.79 -25.30
N GLU A 53 5.46 1.20 -26.19
CA GLU A 53 5.19 -0.25 -26.16
C GLU A 53 6.46 -1.07 -26.37
N LYS A 54 7.37 -0.63 -27.26
CA LYS A 54 8.69 -1.26 -27.42
C LYS A 54 9.60 -1.03 -26.22
N ALA A 55 9.55 0.16 -25.61
CA ALA A 55 10.30 0.46 -24.41
C ALA A 55 9.86 -0.47 -23.28
N LEU A 56 8.55 -0.65 -23.07
CA LEU A 56 8.03 -1.59 -22.08
C LEU A 56 8.41 -3.04 -22.42
N ALA A 57 8.31 -3.44 -23.69
CA ALA A 57 8.65 -4.79 -24.11
C ALA A 57 10.15 -5.14 -24.05
N SER A 58 11.04 -4.18 -23.77
CA SER A 58 12.48 -4.46 -23.64
C SER A 58 12.82 -5.28 -22.41
N GLY A 59 12.02 -5.18 -21.34
CA GLY A 59 12.11 -6.06 -20.17
C GLY A 59 13.25 -5.79 -19.19
N ASP A 60 14.03 -4.71 -19.38
CA ASP A 60 15.19 -4.40 -18.52
C ASP A 60 15.14 -3.00 -17.90
N ASN A 61 13.99 -2.31 -18.02
CA ASN A 61 13.79 -0.99 -17.44
C ASN A 61 13.92 -1.03 -15.91
N ASP A 62 14.53 0.00 -15.35
CA ASP A 62 14.56 0.23 -13.90
C ASP A 62 13.18 0.73 -13.39
N PRO A 63 12.97 0.78 -12.06
CA PRO A 63 11.69 1.24 -11.51
C PRO A 63 11.29 2.66 -11.93
N ALA A 64 12.26 3.58 -12.10
CA ALA A 64 11.96 4.96 -12.47
C ALA A 64 11.52 5.04 -13.95
N ALA A 65 12.26 4.37 -14.84
CA ALA A 65 11.91 4.27 -16.26
C ALA A 65 10.56 3.56 -16.46
N THR A 66 10.27 2.51 -15.70
CA THR A 66 9.00 1.77 -15.81
C THR A 66 7.80 2.64 -15.42
N ARG A 67 7.92 3.41 -14.32
CA ARG A 67 6.88 4.40 -13.94
C ARG A 67 6.70 5.45 -15.02
N GLU A 68 7.79 5.96 -15.56
CA GLU A 68 7.72 6.97 -16.63
C GLU A 68 7.06 6.44 -17.90
N ILE A 69 7.38 5.20 -18.31
CA ILE A 69 6.73 4.54 -19.46
C ILE A 69 5.22 4.46 -19.23
N HIS A 70 4.76 4.03 -18.05
CA HIS A 70 3.33 3.98 -17.73
C HIS A 70 2.67 5.36 -17.71
N ARG A 71 3.34 6.39 -17.16
CA ARG A 71 2.88 7.78 -17.20
C ARG A 71 2.68 8.26 -18.65
N ALA A 72 3.71 8.09 -19.48
CA ALA A 72 3.68 8.48 -20.88
C ALA A 72 2.63 7.71 -21.69
N LEU A 73 2.48 6.40 -21.45
CA LEU A 73 1.44 5.59 -22.08
C LEU A 73 0.03 6.09 -21.72
N GLY A 74 -0.21 6.41 -20.44
CA GLY A 74 -1.47 6.99 -19.99
C GLY A 74 -1.79 8.31 -20.70
N GLU A 75 -0.84 9.24 -20.75
CA GLU A 75 -0.99 10.55 -21.40
C GLU A 75 -1.23 10.44 -22.92
N VAL A 76 -0.47 9.58 -23.60
CA VAL A 76 -0.59 9.35 -25.05
C VAL A 76 -1.93 8.71 -25.39
N GLN A 77 -2.35 7.66 -24.67
CA GLN A 77 -3.63 6.99 -24.90
C GLN A 77 -4.81 7.95 -24.66
N ALA A 78 -4.75 8.75 -23.59
CA ALA A 78 -5.76 9.77 -23.30
C ALA A 78 -5.84 10.84 -24.40
N SER A 79 -4.70 11.29 -24.91
CA SER A 79 -4.63 12.26 -26.01
C SER A 79 -5.23 11.72 -27.31
N LEU A 80 -5.06 10.42 -27.56
CA LEU A 80 -5.67 9.69 -28.68
C LEU A 80 -7.17 9.37 -28.46
N GLY A 81 -7.74 9.76 -27.32
CA GLY A 81 -9.15 9.49 -26.98
C GLY A 81 -9.43 8.06 -26.50
N ARG A 82 -8.38 7.29 -26.20
CA ARG A 82 -8.44 5.91 -25.71
C ARG A 82 -8.44 5.89 -24.19
N ARG A 83 -9.58 6.32 -23.64
CA ARG A 83 -9.73 6.63 -22.22
C ARG A 83 -9.56 5.42 -21.31
N ALA A 84 -10.11 4.26 -21.70
CA ALA A 84 -10.05 3.05 -20.88
C ALA A 84 -8.61 2.53 -20.77
N GLU A 85 -7.89 2.55 -21.89
CA GLU A 85 -6.47 2.18 -21.97
C GLU A 85 -5.58 3.13 -21.18
N ALA A 86 -5.87 4.44 -21.24
CA ALA A 86 -5.18 5.44 -20.43
C ALA A 86 -5.35 5.18 -18.93
N GLU A 87 -6.57 4.89 -18.50
CA GLU A 87 -6.88 4.59 -17.10
C GLU A 87 -6.12 3.35 -16.60
N VAL A 88 -6.00 2.29 -17.42
CA VAL A 88 -5.20 1.10 -17.06
C VAL A 88 -3.76 1.49 -16.75
N HIS A 89 -3.12 2.29 -17.61
CA HIS A 89 -1.74 2.70 -17.38
C HIS A 89 -1.58 3.67 -16.21
N PHE A 90 -2.56 4.55 -15.97
CA PHE A 90 -2.54 5.39 -14.77
C PHE A 90 -2.72 4.59 -13.47
N ARG A 91 -3.54 3.53 -13.49
CA ARG A 91 -3.62 2.59 -12.35
C ARG A 91 -2.29 1.88 -12.12
N GLN A 92 -1.61 1.45 -13.18
CA GLN A 92 -0.28 0.86 -13.06
C GLN A 92 0.73 1.85 -12.49
N LEU A 93 0.77 3.09 -13.01
CA LEU A 93 1.62 4.16 -12.47
C LEU A 93 1.38 4.37 -10.97
N LEU A 94 0.12 4.61 -10.59
CA LEU A 94 -0.24 4.93 -9.20
C LEU A 94 -0.11 3.74 -8.24
N ALA A 95 -0.17 2.50 -8.76
CA ALA A 95 0.13 1.32 -7.96
C ALA A 95 1.63 1.21 -7.66
N LEU A 96 2.50 1.78 -8.50
CA LEU A 96 3.95 1.81 -8.29
C LEU A 96 4.43 3.06 -7.54
N ASP A 97 3.69 4.17 -7.67
CA ASP A 97 3.98 5.47 -7.05
C ASP A 97 2.67 6.19 -6.73
N ALA A 98 2.23 6.07 -5.47
CA ALA A 98 0.98 6.65 -5.00
C ALA A 98 0.98 8.20 -5.04
N ASP A 99 2.17 8.81 -5.02
CA ASP A 99 2.36 10.27 -5.03
C ASP A 99 2.55 10.81 -6.45
N ALA A 100 2.48 9.97 -7.48
CA ALA A 100 2.63 10.39 -8.86
C ALA A 100 1.65 11.51 -9.22
N ASP A 101 2.14 12.55 -9.90
CA ASP A 101 1.35 13.68 -10.37
C ASP A 101 1.55 13.89 -11.88
N ILE A 102 0.45 14.23 -12.55
CA ILE A 102 0.45 14.63 -13.96
C ILE A 102 0.71 16.13 -14.14
N GLY A 103 0.75 16.91 -13.06
CA GLY A 103 1.04 18.35 -13.03
C GLY A 103 -0.20 19.22 -13.24
N GLU A 104 -0.12 20.52 -12.96
CA GLU A 104 -1.23 21.45 -13.16
C GLU A 104 -1.45 21.81 -14.65
N GLY A 105 -2.66 22.27 -14.99
CA GLY A 105 -2.96 22.76 -16.36
C GLY A 105 -3.13 21.68 -17.43
N ILE A 106 -3.11 20.40 -17.04
CA ILE A 106 -3.31 19.27 -17.95
C ILE A 106 -4.74 19.24 -18.52
N SER A 107 -4.87 18.84 -19.79
CA SER A 107 -6.15 18.71 -20.48
C SER A 107 -7.14 17.81 -19.72
N PRO A 108 -8.45 18.15 -19.69
CA PRO A 108 -9.48 17.27 -19.12
C PRO A 108 -9.46 15.85 -19.69
N LYS A 109 -9.01 15.66 -20.94
CA LYS A 109 -8.91 14.32 -21.55
C LYS A 109 -7.95 13.38 -20.82
N ILE A 110 -6.88 13.93 -20.24
CA ILE A 110 -5.87 13.20 -19.48
C ILE A 110 -6.23 13.18 -17.99
N ARG A 111 -6.71 14.31 -17.44
CA ARG A 111 -7.09 14.42 -16.03
C ARG A 111 -8.13 13.38 -15.62
N ILE A 112 -9.21 13.24 -16.38
CA ILE A 112 -10.32 12.40 -15.94
C ILE A 112 -9.95 10.90 -15.81
N PRO A 113 -9.25 10.23 -16.76
CA PRO A 113 -8.81 8.84 -16.53
C PRO A 113 -7.77 8.72 -15.41
N PHE A 114 -6.96 9.74 -15.16
CA PHE A 114 -6.04 9.76 -14.02
C PHE A 114 -6.79 9.82 -12.68
N ASP A 115 -7.76 10.72 -12.54
CA ASP A 115 -8.60 10.83 -11.33
C ASP A 115 -9.35 9.52 -11.06
N ALA A 116 -9.86 8.86 -12.11
CA ALA A 116 -10.51 7.54 -12.00
C ALA A 116 -9.53 6.45 -11.50
N ALA A 117 -8.27 6.50 -11.93
CA ALA A 117 -7.23 5.60 -11.44
C ALA A 117 -6.89 5.87 -9.96
N GLN A 118 -6.86 7.13 -9.53
CA GLN A 118 -6.68 7.50 -8.12
C GLN A 118 -7.82 6.97 -7.25
N GLU A 119 -9.07 7.17 -7.66
CA GLU A 119 -10.25 6.65 -6.94
C GLU A 119 -10.21 5.13 -6.82
N TYR A 120 -9.80 4.42 -7.88
CA TYR A 120 -9.66 2.97 -7.87
C TYR A 120 -8.66 2.47 -6.82
N LEU A 121 -7.51 3.13 -6.69
CA LEU A 121 -6.43 2.73 -5.77
C LEU A 121 -6.59 3.26 -4.35
N ALA A 122 -7.34 4.34 -4.12
CA ALA A 122 -7.60 4.88 -2.79
C ALA A 122 -8.16 3.84 -1.80
N THR A 123 -8.81 2.79 -2.31
CA THR A 123 -9.37 1.68 -1.51
C THR A 123 -8.54 0.39 -1.55
N ARG A 124 -7.52 0.31 -2.42
CA ARG A 124 -6.76 -0.92 -2.69
C ARG A 124 -5.28 -0.81 -2.32
N GLY A 125 -4.77 0.40 -2.09
CA GLY A 125 -3.37 0.65 -1.78
C GLY A 125 -2.46 0.54 -2.99
N GLN A 126 -1.17 0.34 -2.73
CA GLN A 126 -0.09 0.28 -3.72
C GLN A 126 0.52 -1.12 -3.77
N VAL A 127 1.39 -1.39 -4.75
CA VAL A 127 2.17 -2.62 -4.77
C VAL A 127 3.08 -2.62 -3.54
N GLU A 128 3.03 -3.70 -2.76
CA GLU A 128 3.86 -3.89 -1.58
C GLU A 128 4.70 -5.15 -1.75
N LEU A 129 6.00 -5.00 -1.58
CA LEU A 129 6.98 -6.06 -1.70
C LEU A 129 7.69 -6.24 -0.35
N ARG A 130 7.96 -7.50 0.00
CA ARG A 130 8.84 -7.87 1.10
C ARG A 130 9.94 -8.79 0.60
N CYS A 131 11.15 -8.57 1.09
CA CYS A 131 12.27 -9.45 0.80
C CYS A 131 12.96 -9.87 2.10
N ASP A 132 13.03 -11.17 2.32
CA ASP A 132 13.62 -11.79 3.50
C ASP A 132 14.74 -12.74 3.06
N GLY A 133 15.96 -12.55 3.58
CA GLY A 133 17.10 -13.43 3.29
C GLY A 133 17.39 -14.39 4.43
N ASP A 134 17.47 -15.69 4.14
CA ASP A 134 17.81 -16.76 5.08
C ASP A 134 19.23 -17.27 4.82
N ALA A 135 20.14 -16.97 5.74
CA ALA A 135 21.54 -17.39 5.66
C ALA A 135 21.74 -18.91 5.81
N ALA A 136 20.87 -19.60 6.56
CA ALA A 136 21.01 -21.01 6.84
C ALA A 136 20.66 -21.87 5.61
N GLU A 137 19.64 -21.46 4.86
CA GLU A 137 19.23 -22.12 3.63
C GLU A 137 19.84 -21.52 2.36
N ASN A 138 20.57 -20.40 2.49
CA ASN A 138 21.08 -19.61 1.37
C ASN A 138 19.98 -19.24 0.36
N GLN A 139 18.82 -18.86 0.88
CA GLN A 139 17.64 -18.55 0.10
C GLN A 139 17.18 -17.11 0.34
N VAL A 140 16.66 -16.49 -0.70
CA VAL A 140 15.97 -15.20 -0.62
C VAL A 140 14.51 -15.43 -0.95
N ALA A 141 13.64 -15.12 0.02
CA ALA A 141 12.20 -15.15 -0.15
C ALA A 141 11.71 -13.77 -0.56
N VAL A 142 11.16 -13.66 -1.76
CA VAL A 142 10.52 -12.44 -2.26
C VAL A 142 9.01 -12.66 -2.20
N ARG A 143 8.28 -11.82 -1.48
CA ARG A 143 6.83 -11.92 -1.31
C ARG A 143 6.16 -10.63 -1.74
N VAL A 144 5.17 -10.75 -2.61
CA VAL A 144 4.25 -9.66 -2.96
C VAL A 144 3.11 -9.67 -1.93
N ASP A 145 3.10 -8.68 -1.05
CA ASP A 145 2.09 -8.54 0.02
C ASP A 145 0.79 -7.91 -0.53
N ASN A 146 0.91 -6.97 -1.48
CA ASN A 146 -0.22 -6.35 -2.18
C ASN A 146 0.11 -6.12 -3.67
N ASP A 147 -0.82 -6.42 -4.57
CA ASP A 147 -0.75 -6.11 -6.01
C ASP A 147 -2.15 -5.82 -6.55
N PRO A 148 -2.63 -4.56 -6.43
CA PRO A 148 -4.01 -4.20 -6.71
C PRO A 148 -4.37 -4.19 -8.21
N VAL A 149 -3.36 -4.32 -9.09
CA VAL A 149 -3.50 -4.24 -10.55
C VAL A 149 -2.95 -5.48 -11.27
N ASP A 150 -2.52 -6.51 -10.52
CA ASP A 150 -1.99 -7.77 -11.06
C ASP A 150 -0.83 -7.56 -12.06
N ILE A 151 0.05 -6.59 -11.76
CA ILE A 151 1.18 -6.22 -12.62
C ILE A 151 2.43 -7.07 -12.34
N VAL A 152 2.56 -7.66 -11.16
CA VAL A 152 3.75 -8.45 -10.80
C VAL A 152 3.66 -9.84 -11.39
N ALA A 153 4.62 -10.18 -12.25
CA ALA A 153 4.72 -11.49 -12.90
C ALA A 153 5.86 -12.36 -12.34
N GLY A 154 6.74 -11.80 -11.51
CA GLY A 154 7.85 -12.54 -10.91
C GLY A 154 8.70 -11.70 -9.97
N ALA A 155 9.84 -12.27 -9.61
CA ALA A 155 10.85 -11.62 -8.79
C ALA A 155 12.25 -11.79 -9.42
N ARG A 156 13.08 -10.76 -9.24
CA ARG A 156 14.49 -10.75 -9.65
C ARG A 156 15.34 -10.39 -8.44
N VAL A 157 16.36 -11.19 -8.15
CA VAL A 157 17.31 -10.92 -7.07
C VAL A 157 18.66 -10.66 -7.72
N PHE A 158 19.24 -9.52 -7.39
CA PHE A 158 20.62 -9.24 -7.71
C PHE A 158 21.47 -9.47 -6.47
N TYR A 159 22.63 -10.09 -6.61
CA TYR A 159 23.47 -10.41 -5.47
C TYR A 159 24.96 -10.37 -5.83
N ARG A 160 25.78 -10.12 -4.81
CA ARG A 160 27.25 -10.23 -4.88
C ARG A 160 27.80 -10.76 -3.57
N ALA A 161 29.00 -11.32 -3.63
CA ALA A 161 29.69 -11.80 -2.44
C ALA A 161 30.04 -10.61 -1.52
N ALA A 162 29.78 -10.71 -0.22
CA ALA A 162 30.01 -9.61 0.72
C ALA A 162 31.51 -9.30 0.93
N ASP A 163 32.39 -10.27 0.64
CA ASP A 163 33.85 -10.12 0.67
C ASP A 163 34.43 -9.47 -0.61
N ASP A 164 33.63 -9.37 -1.68
CA ASP A 164 33.99 -8.69 -2.92
C ASP A 164 32.91 -7.67 -3.34
N PRO A 165 32.82 -6.52 -2.64
CA PRO A 165 31.83 -5.49 -2.97
C PRO A 165 32.11 -4.82 -4.34
N ALA A 166 33.30 -4.99 -4.91
CA ALA A 166 33.66 -4.49 -6.24
C ALA A 166 33.28 -5.46 -7.36
N GLY A 167 32.89 -6.69 -7.03
CA GLY A 167 32.42 -7.69 -7.97
C GLY A 167 31.15 -7.25 -8.71
N GLU A 168 31.02 -7.67 -9.97
CA GLU A 168 29.80 -7.45 -10.74
C GLU A 168 28.62 -8.20 -10.09
N PRO A 169 27.48 -7.54 -9.85
CA PRO A 169 26.29 -8.21 -9.36
C PRO A 169 25.83 -9.32 -10.31
N GLN A 170 25.55 -10.48 -9.75
CA GLN A 170 24.89 -11.59 -10.44
C GLN A 170 23.38 -11.47 -10.28
N MET A 171 22.62 -12.09 -11.20
CA MET A 171 21.17 -11.99 -11.25
C MET A 171 20.54 -13.37 -11.33
N ILE A 172 19.50 -13.60 -10.53
CA ILE A 172 18.59 -14.74 -10.67
C ILE A 172 17.17 -14.20 -10.77
N GLU A 173 16.39 -14.77 -11.67
CA GLU A 173 14.98 -14.43 -11.90
C GLU A 173 14.12 -15.68 -11.72
N GLU A 174 12.98 -15.51 -11.06
CA GLU A 174 11.95 -16.53 -10.96
C GLU A 174 10.59 -15.91 -11.32
N ARG A 175 9.89 -16.54 -12.28
CA ARG A 175 8.56 -16.11 -12.72
C ARG A 175 7.47 -16.85 -11.96
N GLY A 176 6.45 -16.12 -11.54
CA GLY A 176 5.32 -16.65 -10.80
C GLY A 176 4.68 -15.59 -9.91
N ARG A 177 3.45 -15.87 -9.46
CA ARG A 177 2.70 -14.98 -8.55
C ARG A 177 2.90 -15.38 -7.09
N GLY A 178 2.86 -14.41 -6.19
CA GLY A 178 2.91 -14.63 -4.75
C GLY A 178 4.34 -14.65 -4.18
N SER A 179 4.69 -15.72 -3.45
CA SER A 179 5.98 -15.85 -2.78
C SER A 179 6.93 -16.71 -3.62
N GLN A 180 8.06 -16.13 -4.02
CA GLN A 180 9.16 -16.82 -4.71
C GLN A 180 10.31 -17.10 -3.75
N ARG A 181 11.02 -18.21 -3.96
CA ARG A 181 12.17 -18.61 -3.13
C ARG A 181 13.36 -18.91 -4.02
N LEU A 182 14.27 -17.95 -4.08
CA LEU A 182 15.43 -18.01 -4.96
C LEU A 182 16.63 -18.54 -4.16
N THR A 183 17.21 -19.65 -4.61
CA THR A 183 18.43 -20.22 -3.99
C THR A 183 19.66 -19.53 -4.57
N LEU A 184 20.51 -18.96 -3.71
CA LEU A 184 21.76 -18.35 -4.14
C LEU A 184 22.88 -19.41 -4.25
N PRO A 185 23.86 -19.23 -5.14
CA PRO A 185 24.92 -20.23 -5.35
C PRO A 185 26.08 -20.14 -4.34
N SER A 186 26.20 -19.07 -3.55
CA SER A 186 27.37 -18.79 -2.70
C SER A 186 27.11 -19.11 -1.23
N ALA A 187 27.92 -19.99 -0.63
CA ALA A 187 27.83 -20.37 0.79
C ALA A 187 28.45 -19.34 1.77
N GLY A 188 28.89 -18.18 1.28
CA GLY A 188 29.44 -17.08 2.08
C GLY A 188 28.42 -15.96 2.28
N GLY A 189 28.71 -14.98 3.13
CA GLY A 189 27.84 -13.81 3.30
C GLY A 189 27.54 -13.13 1.95
N VAL A 190 26.27 -12.89 1.68
CA VAL A 190 25.80 -12.30 0.42
C VAL A 190 25.15 -10.95 0.69
N GLU A 191 25.50 -9.97 -0.13
CA GLU A 191 24.78 -8.70 -0.26
C GLU A 191 23.84 -8.79 -1.46
N PHE A 192 22.57 -8.43 -1.29
CA PHE A 192 21.56 -8.56 -2.34
C PHE A 192 20.56 -7.41 -2.36
N THR A 193 19.92 -7.23 -3.52
CA THR A 193 18.71 -6.40 -3.70
C THR A 193 17.63 -7.26 -4.36
N CYS A 194 16.37 -6.93 -4.10
CA CYS A 194 15.23 -7.69 -4.62
C CYS A 194 14.32 -6.76 -5.40
N ALA A 195 13.87 -7.19 -6.56
CA ALA A 195 12.92 -6.45 -7.37
C ALA A 195 11.71 -7.32 -7.73
N ALA A 196 10.52 -6.72 -7.70
CA ALA A 196 9.35 -7.25 -8.38
C ALA A 196 9.46 -6.94 -9.87
N ILE A 197 9.11 -7.89 -10.74
CA ILE A 197 9.16 -7.69 -12.19
C ILE A 197 7.81 -7.92 -12.87
N ASP A 198 7.59 -7.25 -14.00
CA ASP A 198 6.40 -7.43 -14.84
C ASP A 198 6.54 -8.60 -15.85
N GLU A 199 5.54 -8.77 -16.73
CA GLU A 199 5.52 -9.85 -17.74
C GLU A 199 6.69 -9.79 -18.74
N TYR A 200 7.24 -8.59 -18.97
CA TYR A 200 8.37 -8.34 -19.86
C TYR A 200 9.71 -8.49 -19.13
N GLY A 201 9.74 -8.37 -17.80
CA GLY A 201 10.92 -8.42 -16.95
C GLY A 201 11.32 -7.05 -16.37
N ASN A 202 10.55 -5.99 -16.64
CA ASN A 202 10.86 -4.65 -16.13
C ASN A 202 10.76 -4.63 -14.62
N ARG A 203 11.66 -3.90 -13.97
CA ARG A 203 11.66 -3.77 -12.51
C ARG A 203 10.60 -2.76 -12.09
N LEU A 204 9.67 -3.21 -11.26
CA LEU A 204 8.52 -2.44 -10.79
C LEU A 204 8.83 -1.70 -9.48
N LEU A 205 9.34 -2.45 -8.51
CA LEU A 205 9.77 -1.98 -7.20
C LEU A 205 11.06 -2.68 -6.83
N GLU A 206 11.93 -2.01 -6.09
CA GLU A 206 13.21 -2.55 -5.61
C GLU A 206 13.33 -2.33 -4.10
N ILE A 207 13.80 -3.35 -3.38
CA ILE A 207 14.12 -3.30 -1.95
C ILE A 207 15.62 -3.48 -1.79
N GLY A 208 16.22 -2.55 -1.06
CA GLY A 208 17.66 -2.39 -0.95
C GLY A 208 18.22 -1.51 -2.06
N SER A 209 19.47 -1.14 -1.94
CA SER A 209 20.26 -0.52 -3.02
C SER A 209 21.70 -0.98 -2.90
N TRP A 210 22.57 -0.75 -3.87
CA TRP A 210 23.98 -1.15 -3.72
C TRP A 210 24.76 -0.30 -2.71
N GLU A 211 24.24 0.88 -2.36
CA GLU A 211 24.72 1.71 -1.26
C GLU A 211 24.22 1.21 0.10
N GLN A 212 23.05 0.58 0.14
CA GLN A 212 22.45 -0.02 1.33
C GLN A 212 21.89 -1.41 1.00
N PRO A 213 22.77 -2.39 0.73
CA PRO A 213 22.31 -3.70 0.29
C PRO A 213 21.69 -4.45 1.45
N LEU A 214 20.73 -5.32 1.13
CA LEU A 214 20.24 -6.28 2.11
C LEU A 214 21.34 -7.30 2.36
N ARG A 215 21.48 -7.71 3.61
CA ARG A 215 22.36 -8.80 4.00
C ARG A 215 21.51 -9.96 4.45
N MET A 216 21.97 -11.18 4.18
CA MET A 216 21.32 -12.34 4.76
C MET A 216 21.34 -12.19 6.27
N GLN A 217 20.17 -12.21 6.88
CA GLN A 217 20.10 -12.25 8.33
C GLN A 217 20.51 -13.66 8.71
N GLU A 218 21.62 -13.77 9.43
CA GLU A 218 21.90 -14.97 10.18
C GLU A 218 20.73 -15.09 11.15
N SER A 219 19.86 -16.08 10.93
CA SER A 219 18.75 -16.33 11.83
C SER A 219 19.36 -16.49 13.20
N ALA A 220 19.25 -15.46 14.04
CA ALA A 220 19.59 -15.58 15.44
C ALA A 220 18.85 -16.85 15.91
N PRO A 221 19.52 -17.78 16.60
CA PRO A 221 18.87 -19.02 17.02
C PRO A 221 17.56 -18.59 17.63
N VAL A 222 16.45 -19.03 17.02
CA VAL A 222 15.12 -18.71 17.52
C VAL A 222 15.12 -19.31 18.90
N VAL A 223 15.43 -18.47 19.90
CA VAL A 223 15.11 -18.76 21.27
C VAL A 223 13.60 -18.80 21.18
N VAL A 224 13.07 -20.03 21.13
CA VAL A 224 11.65 -20.30 21.24
C VAL A 224 11.30 -19.82 22.65
N SER A 225 11.19 -18.52 22.82
CA SER A 225 10.37 -17.94 23.83
C SER A 225 8.99 -18.40 23.44
N GLU A 226 8.48 -19.41 24.15
CA GLU A 226 7.06 -19.69 24.22
C GLU A 226 6.38 -18.44 24.77
N GLU A 227 6.28 -17.38 23.97
CA GLU A 227 5.30 -16.34 24.19
C GLU A 227 3.96 -16.96 23.81
N THR A 228 3.37 -17.67 24.76
CA THR A 228 1.91 -17.85 24.85
C THR A 228 1.29 -16.48 25.16
N GLY A 229 1.61 -15.46 24.35
CA GLY A 229 0.86 -14.24 24.28
C GLY A 229 -0.45 -14.59 23.61
N SER A 230 -1.44 -15.00 24.40
CA SER A 230 -2.83 -15.02 24.00
C SER A 230 -3.22 -13.58 23.65
N SER A 231 -2.93 -13.17 22.42
CA SER A 231 -3.43 -11.92 21.89
C SER A 231 -4.94 -12.08 21.81
N THR A 232 -5.65 -11.50 22.78
CA THR A 232 -7.10 -11.49 22.77
C THR A 232 -7.54 -10.93 21.42
N PRO A 233 -8.22 -11.72 20.58
CA PRO A 233 -8.55 -11.30 19.23
C PRO A 233 -9.28 -9.97 19.27
N ILE A 234 -8.91 -9.05 18.38
CA ILE A 234 -9.38 -7.65 18.39
C ILE A 234 -10.92 -7.56 18.37
N TYR A 235 -11.60 -8.54 17.76
CA TYR A 235 -13.06 -8.63 17.72
C TYR A 235 -13.72 -8.94 19.08
N GLY A 236 -12.97 -9.40 20.08
CA GLY A 236 -13.46 -9.63 21.45
C GLY A 236 -13.58 -8.36 22.28
N ARG A 237 -13.05 -7.23 21.81
CA ARG A 237 -13.06 -5.97 22.56
C ARG A 237 -14.40 -5.24 22.39
N TRP A 238 -15.19 -5.14 23.47
CA TRP A 238 -16.54 -4.53 23.46
C TRP A 238 -16.59 -3.10 22.90
N TRP A 239 -15.55 -2.30 23.15
CA TRP A 239 -15.50 -0.90 22.72
C TRP A 239 -15.50 -0.73 21.19
N LEU A 240 -15.01 -1.73 20.43
CA LEU A 240 -15.00 -1.71 18.96
C LEU A 240 -16.43 -1.81 18.41
N TRP A 241 -17.28 -2.64 19.01
CA TRP A 241 -18.69 -2.75 18.64
C TRP A 241 -19.51 -1.57 19.16
N GLY A 242 -19.16 -1.05 20.35
CA GLY A 242 -19.76 0.17 20.89
C GLY A 242 -19.55 1.39 19.99
N SER A 243 -18.34 1.59 19.46
CA SER A 243 -18.06 2.72 18.55
C SER A 243 -18.79 2.58 17.21
N ALA A 244 -18.84 1.37 16.64
CA ALA A 244 -19.60 1.09 15.42
C ALA A 244 -21.10 1.40 15.59
N ALA A 245 -21.69 1.05 16.74
CA ALA A 245 -23.10 1.35 17.05
C ALA A 245 -23.37 2.86 17.10
N VAL A 246 -22.48 3.65 17.70
CA VAL A 246 -22.61 5.11 17.78
C VAL A 246 -22.55 5.75 16.39
N VAL A 247 -21.62 5.33 15.54
CA VAL A 247 -21.50 5.84 14.16
C VAL A 247 -22.75 5.51 13.35
N ALA A 248 -23.20 4.25 13.37
CA ALA A 248 -24.40 3.83 12.65
C ALA A 248 -25.66 4.57 13.16
N GLY A 249 -25.80 4.75 14.47
CA GLY A 249 -26.89 5.52 15.07
C GLY A 249 -26.86 7.00 14.69
N GLY A 250 -25.68 7.62 14.63
CA GLY A 250 -25.51 9.01 14.19
C GLY A 250 -25.94 9.22 12.73
N VAL A 251 -25.52 8.32 11.83
CA VAL A 251 -25.94 8.35 10.42
C VAL A 251 -27.46 8.16 10.29
N GLY A 252 -28.03 7.17 10.99
CA GLY A 252 -29.48 6.93 10.98
C GLY A 252 -30.29 8.12 11.48
N GLY A 253 -29.84 8.76 12.56
CA GLY A 253 -30.48 9.96 13.11
C GLY A 253 -30.43 11.15 12.16
N TYR A 254 -29.31 11.37 11.47
CA TYR A 254 -29.16 12.46 10.49
C TYR A 254 -30.13 12.31 9.30
N PHE A 255 -30.19 11.11 8.70
CA PHE A 255 -31.11 10.86 7.58
C PHE A 255 -32.58 10.84 8.03
N GLY A 256 -32.87 10.36 9.25
CA GLY A 256 -34.21 10.48 9.83
C GLY A 256 -34.66 11.93 10.00
N TYR A 257 -33.75 12.83 10.38
CA TYR A 257 -34.02 14.27 10.43
C TYR A 257 -34.28 14.86 9.04
N GLN A 258 -33.48 14.51 8.02
CA GLN A 258 -33.73 14.98 6.65
C GLN A 258 -35.10 14.55 6.12
N VAL A 259 -35.53 13.30 6.36
CA VAL A 259 -36.88 12.84 5.95
C VAL A 259 -37.98 13.70 6.57
N SER A 260 -37.81 14.19 7.80
CA SER A 260 -38.78 15.10 8.41
C SER A 260 -38.81 16.48 7.76
N GLN A 261 -37.68 16.96 7.25
CA GLN A 261 -37.60 18.22 6.50
C GLN A 261 -38.23 18.06 5.11
N ASP A 262 -37.94 16.95 4.42
CA ASP A 262 -38.50 16.63 3.11
C ASP A 262 -40.05 16.50 3.19
N GLN A 263 -40.59 15.93 4.27
CA GLN A 263 -42.04 15.88 4.50
C GLN A 263 -42.65 17.26 4.75
N ALA A 264 -41.97 18.13 5.52
CA ALA A 264 -42.43 19.49 5.73
C ALA A 264 -42.43 20.31 4.42
N GLU A 265 -41.43 20.10 3.56
CA GLU A 265 -41.34 20.70 2.22
C GLU A 265 -42.47 20.19 1.30
N LEU A 266 -42.77 18.89 1.32
CA LEU A 266 -43.90 18.30 0.58
C LEU A 266 -45.26 18.84 1.07
N ASP A 267 -45.43 19.02 2.38
CA ASP A 267 -46.65 19.60 2.96
C ASP A 267 -46.83 21.08 2.57
N GLU A 268 -45.72 21.82 2.45
CA GLU A 268 -45.71 23.21 1.96
C GLU A 268 -46.04 23.29 0.45
N LEU A 269 -45.40 22.43 -0.36
CA LEU A 269 -45.67 22.33 -1.80
C LEU A 269 -47.13 21.94 -2.08
N ASN A 270 -47.69 21.01 -1.32
CA ASN A 270 -49.10 20.61 -1.45
C ASN A 270 -50.08 21.75 -1.12
N GLN A 271 -49.74 22.58 -0.12
CA GLN A 271 -50.55 23.76 0.24
C GLN A 271 -50.53 24.83 -0.87
N ASN A 272 -49.41 24.94 -1.61
CA ASN A 272 -49.22 25.90 -2.70
C ASN A 272 -49.32 25.28 -4.10
N SER A 273 -50.06 24.18 -4.25
CA SER A 273 -50.11 23.36 -5.48
C SER A 273 -50.52 24.10 -6.77
N ALA A 274 -51.08 25.31 -6.69
CA ALA A 274 -51.38 26.13 -7.88
C ALA A 274 -50.15 26.79 -8.52
N GLU A 275 -49.02 26.87 -7.80
CA GLU A 275 -47.83 27.62 -8.20
C GLU A 275 -46.62 26.73 -8.54
N HIS A 276 -46.70 25.41 -8.30
CA HIS A 276 -45.58 24.48 -8.48
C HIS A 276 -45.86 23.42 -9.56
N ASP A 277 -44.81 23.01 -10.26
CA ASP A 277 -44.86 21.95 -11.26
C ASP A 277 -44.80 20.57 -10.60
N PHE A 278 -45.51 19.59 -11.15
CA PHE A 278 -45.59 18.23 -10.61
C PHE A 278 -44.21 17.56 -10.57
N ALA A 279 -43.31 17.91 -11.50
CA ALA A 279 -41.94 17.40 -11.54
C ALA A 279 -41.10 17.79 -10.31
N GLU A 280 -41.39 18.94 -9.68
CA GLU A 280 -40.67 19.40 -8.48
C GLU A 280 -41.07 18.56 -7.26
N ALA A 281 -42.36 18.24 -7.12
CA ALA A 281 -42.85 17.37 -6.06
C ALA A 281 -42.33 15.92 -6.18
N GLU A 282 -42.23 15.40 -7.41
CA GLU A 282 -41.71 14.04 -7.66
C GLU A 282 -40.22 13.91 -7.29
N ALA A 283 -39.41 14.94 -7.59
CA ALA A 283 -38.00 14.97 -7.21
C ALA A 283 -37.78 15.03 -5.69
N VAL A 284 -38.63 15.75 -4.95
CA VAL A 284 -38.58 15.78 -3.47
C VAL A 284 -38.99 14.43 -2.90
N ALA A 285 -40.03 13.79 -3.44
CA ALA A 285 -40.48 12.47 -3.00
C ALA A 285 -39.40 11.38 -3.21
N GLU A 286 -38.75 11.35 -4.37
CA GLU A 286 -37.70 10.36 -4.67
C GLU A 286 -36.48 10.51 -3.72
N ARG A 287 -36.10 11.74 -3.35
CA ARG A 287 -35.06 11.98 -2.34
C ARG A 287 -35.47 11.48 -0.96
N GLY A 288 -36.72 11.73 -0.56
CA GLY A 288 -37.28 11.27 0.72
C GLY A 288 -37.28 9.75 0.85
N GLU A 289 -37.67 9.02 -0.20
CA GLU A 289 -37.67 7.54 -0.21
C GLU A 289 -36.25 6.97 -0.04
N ARG A 290 -35.27 7.53 -0.74
CA ARG A 290 -33.86 7.13 -0.62
C ARG A 290 -33.31 7.40 0.79
N ASN A 291 -33.60 8.57 1.34
CA ASN A 291 -33.18 8.95 2.69
C ASN A 291 -33.82 8.03 3.75
N ALA A 292 -35.09 7.68 3.60
CA ALA A 292 -35.79 6.76 4.51
C ALA A 292 -35.21 5.34 4.47
N LEU A 293 -34.83 4.84 3.29
CA LEU A 293 -34.17 3.53 3.16
C LEU A 293 -32.83 3.51 3.90
N ILE A 294 -32.00 4.54 3.71
CA ILE A 294 -30.69 4.67 4.39
C ILE A 294 -30.90 4.73 5.90
N ALA A 295 -31.86 5.52 6.38
CA ALA A 295 -32.16 5.63 7.81
C ALA A 295 -32.56 4.27 8.41
N ASN A 296 -33.45 3.52 7.76
CA ASN A 296 -33.89 2.20 8.25
C ASN A 296 -32.74 1.19 8.32
N ILE A 297 -31.87 1.14 7.30
CA ILE A 297 -30.71 0.25 7.28
C ILE A 297 -29.73 0.63 8.39
N ALA A 298 -29.44 1.93 8.56
CA ALA A 298 -28.51 2.41 9.57
C ALA A 298 -29.01 2.14 11.00
N ILE A 299 -30.30 2.38 11.27
CA ILE A 299 -30.94 2.08 12.56
C ILE A 299 -30.91 0.57 12.83
N GLY A 300 -31.20 -0.26 11.81
CA GLY A 300 -31.12 -1.71 11.92
C GLY A 300 -29.70 -2.19 12.27
N ALA A 301 -28.68 -1.68 11.57
CA ALA A 301 -27.28 -2.00 11.84
C ALA A 301 -26.84 -1.54 13.25
N ALA A 302 -27.24 -0.34 13.67
CA ALA A 302 -26.96 0.18 15.01
C ALA A 302 -27.51 -0.74 16.11
N GLY A 303 -28.73 -1.27 15.92
CA GLY A 303 -29.32 -2.24 16.84
C GLY A 303 -28.52 -3.54 16.96
N VAL A 304 -28.02 -4.08 15.85
CA VAL A 304 -27.19 -5.29 15.84
C VAL A 304 -25.85 -5.04 16.55
N PHE A 305 -25.18 -3.92 16.26
CA PHE A 305 -23.91 -3.59 16.91
C PHE A 305 -24.05 -3.32 18.42
N ALA A 306 -25.15 -2.68 18.84
CA ALA A 306 -25.45 -2.49 20.25
C ALA A 306 -25.63 -3.83 20.98
N ALA A 307 -26.34 -4.79 20.37
CA ALA A 307 -26.50 -6.13 20.93
C ALA A 307 -25.16 -6.89 21.03
N ALA A 308 -24.33 -6.83 19.98
CA ALA A 308 -23.00 -7.45 19.98
C ALA A 308 -22.08 -6.85 21.05
N SER A 309 -22.12 -5.53 21.25
CA SER A 309 -21.38 -4.82 22.30
C SER A 309 -21.78 -5.30 23.70
N VAL A 310 -23.08 -5.47 23.97
CA VAL A 310 -23.57 -6.00 25.25
C VAL A 310 -23.11 -7.44 25.47
N ILE A 311 -23.16 -8.30 24.44
CA ILE A 311 -22.67 -9.68 24.54
C ILE A 311 -21.17 -9.70 24.84
N ALA A 312 -20.37 -8.91 24.12
CA ALA A 312 -18.93 -8.84 24.34
C ALA A 312 -18.60 -8.35 25.76
N LEU A 313 -19.36 -7.39 26.29
CA LEU A 313 -19.19 -6.88 27.65
C LEU A 313 -19.50 -7.94 28.72
N ILE A 314 -20.51 -8.80 28.50
CA ILE A 314 -20.83 -9.91 29.40
C ILE A 314 -19.70 -10.95 29.40
N VAL A 315 -19.19 -11.33 28.22
CA VAL A 315 -18.11 -12.32 28.09
C VAL A 315 -16.79 -11.81 28.69
N ASP A 316 -16.47 -10.54 28.52
CA ASP A 316 -15.30 -9.90 29.11
C ASP A 316 -15.39 -9.90 30.65
N HIS A 317 -16.59 -9.64 31.20
CA HIS A 317 -16.81 -9.65 32.65
C HIS A 317 -16.69 -11.04 33.29
N GLU A 318 -17.10 -12.11 32.60
CA GLU A 318 -16.89 -13.49 33.06
C GLU A 318 -15.41 -13.90 33.05
N SER A 319 -14.59 -13.25 32.22
CA SER A 319 -13.15 -13.53 32.12
C SER A 319 -12.34 -12.86 33.24
N ASP A 320 -12.91 -11.86 33.90
CA ASP A 320 -12.30 -11.05 34.96
C ASP A 320 -12.68 -11.51 36.37
N GLU A 321 -13.52 -12.56 36.53
CA GLU A 321 -13.60 -13.21 37.84
C GLU A 321 -12.21 -13.76 38.16
N PRO A 322 -11.51 -13.21 39.18
CA PRO A 322 -10.23 -13.74 39.56
C PRO A 322 -10.50 -15.20 39.88
N GLN A 323 -9.84 -16.09 39.14
CA GLN A 323 -9.75 -17.49 39.47
C GLN A 323 -9.35 -17.51 40.94
N ARG A 324 -10.34 -17.70 41.83
CA ARG A 324 -10.06 -17.89 43.24
C ARG A 324 -9.12 -19.07 43.21
N ASP A 325 -7.91 -18.85 43.72
CA ASP A 325 -6.89 -19.88 43.93
C ASP A 325 -7.51 -21.00 44.79
N GLU A 326 -8.38 -21.82 44.22
CA GLU A 326 -8.64 -23.16 44.68
C GLU A 326 -7.35 -23.89 44.38
N GLY A 327 -6.43 -23.87 45.35
CA GLY A 327 -5.06 -24.35 45.27
C GLY A 327 -4.90 -25.47 44.24
N VAL A 328 -4.52 -25.09 43.02
CA VAL A 328 -4.37 -26.04 41.94
C VAL A 328 -3.09 -26.78 42.25
N SER A 329 -3.24 -27.98 42.78
CA SER A 329 -2.15 -28.92 42.98
C SER A 329 -1.47 -29.12 41.63
N ALA A 330 -0.25 -28.60 41.48
CA ALA A 330 0.50 -28.70 40.24
C ALA A 330 0.79 -30.18 39.93
N LEU A 331 0.16 -30.71 38.88
CA LEU A 331 0.41 -32.03 38.33
C LEU A 331 1.45 -31.90 37.21
N SER A 332 2.72 -32.11 37.55
CA SER A 332 3.79 -32.17 36.55
C SER A 332 3.86 -33.58 35.96
N PRO A 333 3.70 -33.76 34.63
CA PRO A 333 3.94 -35.04 33.98
C PRO A 333 5.43 -35.36 34.00
N MET A 334 5.81 -36.54 34.49
CA MET A 334 7.20 -37.00 34.48
C MET A 334 7.30 -38.27 33.64
N LEU A 335 8.16 -38.26 32.63
CA LEU A 335 8.46 -39.40 31.78
C LEU A 335 9.43 -40.34 32.50
N LEU A 336 8.92 -41.47 33.00
CA LEU A 336 9.71 -42.55 33.57
C LEU A 336 9.99 -43.62 32.49
N PRO A 337 11.18 -44.24 32.51
CA PRO A 337 11.52 -45.30 31.57
C PRO A 337 10.66 -46.55 31.88
N GLY A 338 9.56 -46.70 31.13
CA GLY A 338 8.60 -47.81 31.27
C GLY A 338 7.12 -47.41 31.27
N GLY A 339 6.78 -46.11 31.28
CA GLY A 339 5.39 -45.64 31.24
C GLY A 339 5.20 -44.36 32.06
N GLY A 340 4.32 -43.46 31.59
CA GLY A 340 4.11 -42.13 32.19
C GLY A 340 3.46 -42.19 33.58
N GLY A 341 3.94 -41.35 34.50
CA GLY A 341 3.36 -41.13 35.82
C GLY A 341 3.20 -39.65 36.14
N PHE A 342 2.41 -39.33 37.16
CA PHE A 342 2.19 -37.97 37.65
C PHE A 342 2.54 -37.89 39.14
N THR A 343 3.13 -36.77 39.58
CA THR A 343 3.36 -36.49 41.00
C THR A 343 2.47 -35.32 41.42
N VAL A 344 1.79 -35.44 42.56
CA VAL A 344 1.01 -34.36 43.17
C VAL A 344 1.82 -33.82 44.35
N SER A 345 2.22 -32.55 44.30
CA SER A 345 2.77 -31.85 45.46
C SER A 345 1.63 -31.10 46.16
N LEU A 346 1.43 -31.37 47.45
CA LEU A 346 0.51 -30.63 48.30
C LEU A 346 1.34 -29.74 49.22
N ASP A 347 1.27 -28.42 49.03
CA ASP A 347 1.80 -27.45 49.99
C ASP A 347 0.81 -27.31 51.15
N PHE A 348 1.30 -27.50 52.38
CA PHE A 348 0.58 -27.28 53.64
C PHE A 348 1.17 -26.08 54.38
#